data_AF-A0A4Z1A4C7-F1
#
_entry.id   AF-A0A4Z1A4C7-F1
#
_cell.length_a   1.000
_cell.length_b   1.000
_cell.length_c   1.000
_cell.angle_alpha   90.00
_cell.angle_beta   90.00
_cell.angle_gamma   90.00
#
_symmetry.space_group_name_H-M   'P 1'
#
loop_
_entity.id
_entity.type
_entity.pdbx_description
1 polymer ?
#
loop_
_entity_poly.entity_id
_entity_poly.type
_entity_poly.pdbx_seq_one_letter_code
_entity_poly.pdbx_strand_id
1 'polypeptide(L)'
;MKQVWRKQKPRTPGFIRAFTMETPLGDVLEAEFNFHERLVRLSVEIKEEKGRMYGATVKNGTVQSEKDITSGRAYPVFRKIWPFREYFSSLPDKDMLATLGGAYEIYPPFQPDVSEKKRSARGPMESALFPSTRYDSIFGIVRETRFQRWRRERREAREARGSLWTRFKRRVWGDLQDICLGVGFGCLVYYVYYDYVVLGLSLGVLGMVAGLLDFLVRKRSVLMTKVLSFLSFGSYFFYNGYVYF
;
A
#
# COMPACT_ATOMS: atom_id res chain seq x y z
N MET A 1 31.99 -1.29 -16.53
CA MET A 1 32.84 -2.23 -15.78
C MET A 1 32.60 -3.63 -16.34
N LYS A 2 33.65 -4.30 -16.85
CA LYS A 2 33.55 -5.59 -17.54
C LYS A 2 33.06 -6.67 -16.56
N GLN A 3 32.16 -7.55 -17.03
CA GLN A 3 31.53 -8.62 -16.25
C GLN A 3 32.55 -9.44 -15.46
N VAL A 4 32.55 -9.29 -14.13
CA VAL A 4 33.39 -10.05 -13.21
C VAL A 4 32.82 -11.44 -12.93
N TRP A 5 31.50 -11.59 -13.07
CA TRP A 5 30.77 -12.83 -12.83
C TRP A 5 30.90 -13.82 -13.99
N ARG A 6 31.39 -15.02 -13.69
CA ARG A 6 31.48 -16.16 -14.62
C ARG A 6 30.24 -17.04 -14.46
N LYS A 7 29.58 -17.37 -15.57
CA LYS A 7 28.45 -18.31 -15.54
C LYS A 7 28.98 -19.73 -15.37
N GLN A 8 28.46 -20.46 -14.39
CA GLN A 8 28.83 -21.85 -14.11
C GLN A 8 27.59 -22.75 -14.14
N LYS A 9 27.80 -24.06 -14.27
CA LYS A 9 26.75 -25.04 -14.03
C LYS A 9 26.48 -25.10 -12.51
N PRO A 10 25.22 -25.05 -12.06
CA PRO A 10 24.90 -25.16 -10.64
C PRO A 10 25.38 -26.49 -10.07
N ARG A 11 25.92 -26.46 -8.84
CA ARG A 11 26.34 -27.64 -8.10
C ARG A 11 25.14 -28.32 -7.43
N THR A 12 24.15 -27.52 -7.03
CA THR A 12 22.97 -28.02 -6.31
C THR A 12 21.88 -28.51 -7.28
N PRO A 13 21.32 -29.71 -7.08
CA PRO A 13 20.19 -30.17 -7.88
C PRO A 13 18.96 -29.26 -7.67
N GLY A 14 18.23 -28.99 -8.74
CA GLY A 14 17.05 -28.11 -8.73
C GLY A 14 17.34 -26.64 -9.01
N PHE A 15 18.61 -26.23 -9.05
CA PHE A 15 19.01 -24.90 -9.50
C PHE A 15 19.33 -24.93 -11.00
N ILE A 16 19.03 -23.85 -11.71
CA ILE A 16 19.10 -23.80 -13.18
C ILE A 16 20.25 -22.89 -13.64
N ARG A 17 20.53 -21.83 -12.89
CA ARG A 17 21.58 -20.86 -13.20
C ARG A 17 22.52 -20.72 -12.01
N ALA A 18 23.82 -20.62 -12.27
CA ALA A 18 24.80 -20.30 -11.26
C ALA A 18 25.81 -19.29 -11.80
N PHE A 19 26.24 -18.38 -10.92
CA PHE A 19 27.27 -17.39 -11.19
C PHE A 19 28.34 -17.48 -10.11
N THR A 20 29.59 -17.44 -10.53
CA THR A 20 30.75 -17.52 -9.66
C THR A 20 31.66 -16.32 -9.92
N MET A 21 32.21 -15.77 -8.86
CA MET A 21 33.14 -14.65 -8.89
C MET A 21 34.27 -14.89 -7.89
N GLU A 22 35.49 -14.52 -8.29
CA GLU A 22 36.65 -14.47 -7.39
C GLU A 22 36.91 -13.00 -7.03
N THR A 23 37.05 -12.72 -5.73
CA THR A 23 37.39 -11.39 -5.24
C THR A 23 38.91 -11.15 -5.28
N PRO A 24 39.38 -9.89 -5.22
CA PRO A 24 40.82 -9.60 -5.16
C PRO A 24 41.54 -10.21 -3.96
N LEU A 25 40.81 -10.48 -2.87
CA LEU A 25 41.32 -11.13 -1.65
C LEU A 25 41.42 -12.66 -1.81
N GLY A 26 40.93 -13.21 -2.93
CA GLY A 26 40.91 -14.64 -3.19
C GLY A 26 39.71 -15.38 -2.59
N ASP A 27 38.68 -14.66 -2.12
CA ASP A 27 37.41 -15.24 -1.70
C ASP A 27 36.55 -15.60 -2.92
N VAL A 28 35.85 -16.72 -2.87
CA VAL A 28 34.98 -17.19 -3.95
C VAL A 28 33.52 -16.97 -3.59
N LEU A 29 32.81 -16.24 -4.45
CA LEU A 29 31.39 -15.95 -4.31
C LEU A 29 30.61 -16.77 -5.34
N GLU A 30 29.61 -17.51 -4.89
CA GLU A 30 28.71 -18.28 -5.75
C GLU A 30 27.26 -17.85 -5.51
N ALA A 31 26.49 -17.65 -6.58
CA ALA A 31 25.07 -17.35 -6.53
C ALA A 31 24.32 -18.31 -7.47
N GLU A 32 23.49 -19.18 -6.90
CA GLU A 32 22.65 -20.12 -7.63
C GLU A 32 21.18 -19.67 -7.61
N PHE A 33 20.50 -19.80 -8.74
CA PHE A 33 19.10 -19.42 -8.90
C PHE A 33 18.23 -20.56 -9.42
N ASN A 34 17.12 -20.78 -8.73
CA ASN A 34 16.00 -21.62 -9.15
C ASN A 34 14.84 -20.70 -9.57
N PHE A 35 14.52 -20.73 -10.87
CA PHE A 35 13.48 -19.90 -11.47
C PHE A 35 12.07 -20.31 -11.01
N HIS A 36 11.81 -21.61 -10.84
CA HIS A 36 10.46 -22.12 -10.52
C HIS A 36 10.04 -21.74 -9.10
N GLU A 37 10.94 -21.93 -8.13
CA GLU A 37 10.64 -21.65 -6.73
C GLU A 37 10.93 -20.20 -6.32
N ARG A 38 11.54 -19.42 -7.22
CA ARG A 38 12.13 -18.10 -6.94
C ARG A 38 13.02 -18.18 -5.70
N LEU A 39 13.99 -19.09 -5.78
CA LEU A 39 14.93 -19.39 -4.71
C LEU A 39 16.33 -19.00 -5.16
N VAL A 40 17.02 -18.21 -4.34
CA VAL A 40 18.42 -17.84 -4.55
C VAL A 40 19.24 -18.44 -3.42
N ARG A 41 20.30 -19.15 -3.78
CA ARG A 41 21.30 -19.65 -2.83
C ARG A 41 22.58 -18.86 -3.03
N LEU A 42 23.01 -18.15 -2.00
CA LEU A 42 24.29 -17.47 -1.94
C LEU A 42 25.27 -18.35 -1.16
N SER A 43 26.44 -18.58 -1.72
CA SER A 43 27.55 -19.24 -1.02
C SER A 43 28.79 -18.36 -1.10
N VAL A 44 29.50 -18.24 0.02
CA VAL A 44 30.72 -17.44 0.14
C VAL A 44 31.79 -18.32 0.77
N GLU A 45 32.91 -18.49 0.07
CA GLU A 45 34.10 -19.17 0.56
C GLU A 45 35.14 -18.11 0.94
N ILE A 46 35.45 -18.01 2.23
CA ILE A 46 36.38 -16.99 2.76
C ILE A 46 37.75 -17.63 2.94
N LYS A 47 38.75 -17.13 2.22
CA LYS A 47 40.12 -17.65 2.25
C LYS A 47 40.81 -17.35 3.58
N GLU A 48 40.56 -16.18 4.17
CA GLU A 48 41.08 -15.78 5.47
C GLU A 48 40.67 -16.76 6.59
N GLU A 49 39.46 -17.32 6.50
CA GLU A 49 38.93 -18.29 7.46
C GLU A 49 39.28 -19.75 7.10
N LYS A 50 40.41 -19.96 6.43
CA LYS A 50 40.87 -21.27 5.96
C LYS A 50 39.91 -21.95 4.98
N GLY A 51 39.24 -21.18 4.12
CA GLY A 51 38.32 -21.70 3.11
C GLY A 51 36.97 -22.16 3.67
N ARG A 52 36.52 -21.57 4.79
CA ARG A 52 35.17 -21.84 5.31
C ARG A 52 34.12 -21.32 4.36
N MET A 53 33.11 -22.16 4.12
CA MET A 53 32.01 -21.88 3.21
C MET A 53 30.75 -21.55 3.99
N TYR A 54 30.18 -20.39 3.71
CA TYR A 54 28.95 -19.90 4.32
C TYR A 54 27.84 -19.86 3.29
N GLY A 55 26.66 -20.37 3.64
CA GLY A 55 25.52 -20.49 2.75
C GLY A 55 24.28 -19.79 3.29
N ALA A 56 23.61 -19.03 2.43
CA ALA A 56 22.30 -18.45 2.67
C ALA A 56 21.32 -18.85 1.57
N THR A 57 20.11 -19.23 1.94
CA THR A 57 19.01 -19.45 1.00
C THR A 57 17.96 -18.38 1.20
N VAL A 58 17.64 -17.64 0.13
CA VAL A 58 16.69 -16.54 0.10
C VAL A 58 15.54 -16.88 -0.84
N LYS A 59 14.31 -16.63 -0.39
CA LYS A 59 13.07 -16.81 -1.18
C LYS A 59 12.27 -15.51 -1.15
N ASN A 60 12.07 -14.87 -2.29
CA ASN A 60 11.31 -13.61 -2.43
C ASN A 60 11.65 -12.57 -1.34
N GLY A 61 12.93 -12.30 -1.09
CA GLY A 61 13.40 -11.34 -0.09
C GLY A 61 13.40 -11.82 1.37
N THR A 62 12.92 -13.03 1.66
CA THR A 62 12.99 -13.64 3.00
C THR A 62 14.11 -14.66 3.10
N VAL A 63 14.95 -14.56 4.13
CA VAL A 63 16.01 -15.55 4.37
C VAL A 63 15.40 -16.78 5.02
N GLN A 64 15.48 -17.92 4.33
CA GLN A 64 14.91 -19.20 4.77
C GLN A 64 15.90 -20.01 5.61
N SER A 65 17.18 -19.99 5.24
CA SER A 65 18.20 -20.79 5.89
C SER A 65 19.55 -20.07 5.83
N GLU A 66 20.22 -20.06 6.97
CA GLU A 66 21.58 -19.57 7.15
C GLU A 66 22.39 -20.69 7.80
N LYS A 67 23.45 -21.14 7.12
CA LYS A 67 24.26 -22.25 7.60
C LYS A 67 25.72 -22.10 7.20
N ASP A 68 26.58 -22.58 8.07
CA ASP A 68 27.95 -22.90 7.72
C ASP A 68 27.92 -24.22 6.93
N ILE A 69 28.35 -24.17 5.67
CA ILE A 69 28.38 -25.35 4.77
C ILE A 69 29.50 -26.30 5.20
N THR A 70 30.63 -25.77 5.68
CA THR A 70 31.77 -26.57 6.14
C THR A 70 31.43 -27.31 7.43
N SER A 71 30.75 -26.67 8.37
CA SER A 71 30.35 -27.30 9.64
C SER A 71 28.97 -28.00 9.59
N GLY A 72 28.13 -27.70 8.59
CA GLY A 72 26.74 -28.15 8.49
C GLY A 72 25.78 -27.56 9.54
N ARG A 73 26.25 -26.65 10.40
CA ARG A 73 25.47 -26.06 11.50
C ARG A 73 24.75 -24.80 11.04
N ALA A 74 23.58 -24.55 11.61
CA ALA A 74 22.91 -23.26 11.47
C ALA A 74 23.81 -22.17 12.07
N TYR A 75 24.16 -21.17 11.26
CA TYR A 75 25.09 -20.11 11.63
C TYR A 75 24.62 -18.80 11.00
N PRO A 76 24.58 -17.67 11.74
CA PRO A 76 24.15 -16.40 11.18
C PRO A 76 25.19 -15.86 10.18
N VAL A 77 24.94 -15.99 8.88
CA VAL A 77 25.90 -15.66 7.81
C VAL A 77 25.87 -14.20 7.38
N PHE A 78 24.97 -13.38 7.95
CA PHE A 78 24.86 -11.96 7.63
C PHE A 78 26.19 -11.21 7.66
N ARG A 79 26.97 -11.35 8.73
CA ARG A 79 28.27 -10.65 8.88
C ARG A 79 29.31 -11.09 7.85
N LYS A 80 29.14 -12.29 7.28
CA LYS A 80 30.04 -12.86 6.28
C LYS A 80 29.66 -12.47 4.87
N ILE A 81 28.36 -12.36 4.58
CA ILE A 81 27.85 -12.01 3.25
C ILE A 81 27.82 -10.48 3.04
N TRP A 82 27.51 -9.71 4.08
CA TRP A 82 27.32 -8.26 4.00
C TRP A 82 28.51 -7.45 3.41
N PRO A 83 29.79 -7.78 3.70
CA PRO A 83 30.92 -7.12 3.07
C PRO A 83 30.94 -7.27 1.55
N PHE A 84 30.38 -8.37 1.03
CA PHE A 84 30.35 -8.67 -0.40
C PHE A 84 29.07 -8.19 -1.10
N ARG A 85 28.23 -7.39 -0.42
CA ARG A 85 26.95 -6.91 -0.97
C ARG A 85 27.12 -6.16 -2.30
N GLU A 86 28.19 -5.40 -2.45
CA GLU A 86 28.47 -4.63 -3.67
C GLU A 86 28.76 -5.56 -4.84
N TYR A 87 29.50 -6.64 -4.61
CA TYR A 87 29.74 -7.68 -5.61
C TYR A 87 28.43 -8.37 -5.99
N PHE A 88 27.62 -8.79 -5.02
CA PHE A 88 26.32 -9.40 -5.31
C PHE A 88 25.36 -8.42 -6.01
N SER A 89 25.43 -7.12 -5.73
CA SER A 89 24.62 -6.12 -6.45
C SER A 89 24.99 -6.03 -7.93
N SER A 90 26.25 -6.32 -8.28
CA SER A 90 26.73 -6.32 -9.67
C SER A 90 26.37 -7.57 -10.48
N LEU A 91 25.52 -8.45 -9.92
CA LEU A 91 25.08 -9.66 -10.60
C LEU A 91 24.34 -9.34 -11.92
N PRO A 92 24.61 -10.07 -13.01
CA PRO A 92 24.03 -9.77 -14.32
C PRO A 92 22.55 -10.17 -14.44
N ASP A 93 22.05 -11.07 -13.59
CA ASP A 93 20.68 -11.59 -13.68
C ASP A 93 19.69 -10.77 -12.84
N LYS A 94 18.81 -10.04 -13.53
CA LYS A 94 17.79 -9.19 -12.90
C LYS A 94 16.77 -10.00 -12.10
N ASP A 95 16.42 -11.21 -12.55
CA ASP A 95 15.43 -12.05 -11.87
C ASP A 95 15.95 -12.54 -10.52
N MET A 96 17.25 -12.86 -10.48
CA MET A 96 17.95 -13.25 -9.26
C MET A 96 18.03 -12.08 -8.27
N LEU A 97 18.39 -10.88 -8.75
CA LEU A 97 18.39 -9.66 -7.93
C LEU A 97 16.98 -9.30 -7.41
N ALA A 98 15.95 -9.44 -8.24
CA ALA A 98 14.56 -9.22 -7.83
C ALA A 98 14.11 -10.22 -6.75
N THR A 99 14.58 -11.45 -6.82
CA THR A 99 14.29 -12.50 -5.83
C THR A 99 15.04 -12.30 -4.52
N LEU A 100 16.25 -11.75 -4.56
CA LEU A 100 16.99 -11.31 -3.38
C LEU A 100 16.25 -10.18 -2.66
N GLY A 101 15.59 -9.28 -3.38
CA GLY A 101 14.60 -8.35 -2.82
C GLY A 101 15.13 -7.42 -1.73
N GLY A 102 16.44 -7.14 -1.69
CA GLY A 102 17.09 -6.35 -0.63
C GLY A 102 17.58 -7.18 0.57
N ALA A 103 17.51 -8.52 0.52
CA ALA A 103 18.15 -9.38 1.50
C ALA A 103 19.66 -9.09 1.54
N TYR A 104 20.21 -9.00 2.76
CA TYR A 104 21.61 -8.59 3.00
C TYR A 104 21.99 -7.21 2.42
N GLU A 105 21.00 -6.32 2.22
CA GLU A 105 21.17 -5.01 1.59
C GLU A 105 21.69 -5.09 0.15
N ILE A 106 21.44 -6.22 -0.52
CA ILE A 106 21.77 -6.41 -1.93
C ILE A 106 20.60 -5.87 -2.75
N TYR A 107 20.80 -4.68 -3.31
CA TYR A 107 19.85 -4.03 -4.21
C TYR A 107 20.33 -4.14 -5.66
N PRO A 108 19.42 -4.16 -6.64
CA PRO A 108 19.83 -3.95 -8.02
C PRO A 108 20.54 -2.59 -8.15
N PRO A 109 21.57 -2.48 -9.00
CA PRO A 109 22.23 -1.21 -9.24
C PRO A 109 21.17 -0.22 -9.70
N PHE A 110 21.09 0.92 -9.00
CA PHE A 110 20.05 1.93 -9.13
C PHE A 110 19.67 2.17 -10.60
N GLN A 111 18.53 1.62 -11.00
CA GLN A 111 17.95 1.86 -12.32
C GLN A 111 16.88 2.95 -12.08
N PRO A 112 17.12 4.21 -12.50
CA PRO A 112 16.17 5.29 -12.27
C PRO A 112 14.98 5.12 -13.23
N ASP A 113 14.05 4.22 -12.90
CA ASP A 113 12.85 4.00 -13.71
C ASP A 113 11.57 4.21 -12.89
N VAL A 114 11.06 5.45 -12.92
CA VAL A 114 9.65 5.91 -13.10
C VAL A 114 8.56 5.29 -12.19
N SER A 115 8.89 4.42 -11.25
CA SER A 115 7.95 3.52 -10.56
C SER A 115 7.63 3.94 -9.13
N GLU A 116 8.06 5.12 -8.69
CA GLU A 116 7.73 5.64 -7.35
C GLU A 116 6.22 5.89 -7.18
N LYS A 117 5.46 6.03 -8.28
CA LYS A 117 3.99 6.15 -8.24
C LYS A 117 3.23 4.85 -7.93
N LYS A 118 3.87 3.67 -7.97
CA LYS A 118 3.19 2.39 -7.67
C LYS A 118 3.53 1.78 -6.30
N ARG A 119 4.59 2.24 -5.63
CA ARG A 119 4.97 1.72 -4.30
C ARG A 119 4.21 2.34 -3.14
N SER A 120 3.62 3.52 -3.31
CA SER A 120 2.76 4.15 -2.29
C SER A 120 1.39 3.48 -2.11
N ALA A 121 1.08 2.43 -2.90
CA ALA A 121 -0.18 1.70 -2.85
C ALA A 121 -0.10 0.30 -2.19
N ARG A 122 1.09 -0.14 -1.74
CA ARG A 122 1.20 -1.37 -0.93
C ARG A 122 0.94 -1.03 0.53
N GLY A 123 -0.24 -1.41 0.98
CA GLY A 123 -0.81 -1.05 2.28
C GLY A 123 -0.09 -1.62 3.50
N PRO A 124 -0.64 -1.36 4.71
CA PRO A 124 -0.03 -1.58 6.03
C PRO A 124 0.27 -3.05 6.40
N MET A 125 0.00 -4.00 5.50
CA MET A 125 0.04 -5.44 5.75
C MET A 125 1.46 -6.04 5.68
N GLU A 126 2.38 -5.49 4.89
CA GLU A 126 3.77 -6.00 4.82
C GLU A 126 4.56 -5.73 6.12
N SER A 127 4.18 -4.70 6.88
CA SER A 127 4.83 -4.39 8.17
C SER A 127 4.46 -5.35 9.32
N ALA A 128 3.44 -6.20 9.12
CA ALA A 128 3.00 -7.20 10.08
C ALA A 128 3.60 -8.59 9.81
N LEU A 129 4.21 -8.80 8.64
CA LEU A 129 4.72 -10.09 8.15
C LEU A 129 6.18 -10.38 8.50
N PHE A 130 6.92 -9.40 9.04
CA PHE A 130 8.29 -9.58 9.53
C PHE A 130 8.30 -9.68 11.06
N PRO A 131 8.22 -10.89 11.65
CA PRO A 131 8.43 -11.05 13.07
C PRO A 131 9.84 -10.58 13.40
N SER A 132 9.94 -9.78 14.45
CA SER A 132 11.17 -9.23 15.06
C SER A 132 12.46 -9.93 14.61
N THR A 133 13.29 -9.22 13.85
CA THR A 133 14.69 -9.63 13.70
C THR A 133 15.38 -9.40 15.04
N ARG A 134 16.12 -10.41 15.52
CA ARG A 134 16.87 -10.46 16.79
C ARG A 134 17.86 -9.29 17.00
N TYR A 135 18.02 -8.42 16.01
CA TYR A 135 18.98 -7.31 15.96
C TYR A 135 18.35 -5.90 16.06
N ASP A 136 17.02 -5.76 16.18
CA ASP A 136 16.35 -4.44 16.29
C ASP A 136 16.85 -3.60 17.48
N SER A 137 17.28 -4.24 18.57
CA SER A 137 17.78 -3.56 19.77
C SER A 137 19.19 -2.98 19.62
N ILE A 138 19.99 -3.47 18.66
CA ILE A 138 21.36 -3.02 18.45
C ILE A 138 21.40 -1.70 17.68
N PHE A 139 20.42 -1.44 16.83
CA PHE A 139 20.36 -0.27 15.96
C PHE A 139 19.51 0.89 16.51
N GLY A 140 18.97 0.77 17.73
CA GLY A 140 18.08 1.79 18.28
C GLY A 140 16.82 2.01 17.43
N ILE A 141 16.43 1.02 16.60
CA ILE A 141 15.21 1.07 15.80
C ILE A 141 14.06 0.88 16.78
N VAL A 142 13.59 1.98 17.36
CA VAL A 142 12.37 2.02 18.15
C VAL A 142 11.23 1.75 17.17
N ARG A 143 10.91 0.46 16.95
CA ARG A 143 9.69 0.08 16.25
C ARG A 143 8.54 0.65 17.07
N GLU A 144 7.87 1.64 16.50
CA GLU A 144 6.67 2.21 17.09
C GLU A 144 5.75 1.05 17.50
N THR A 145 5.41 1.00 18.79
CA THR A 145 4.47 0.00 19.32
C THR A 145 3.15 0.08 18.54
N ARG A 146 2.41 -1.04 18.46
CA ARG A 146 1.08 -1.05 17.80
C ARG A 146 0.18 0.10 18.30
N PHE A 147 0.31 0.45 19.57
CA PHE A 147 -0.40 1.58 20.17
C PHE A 147 0.08 2.96 19.67
N GLN A 148 1.39 3.17 19.53
CA GLN A 148 1.96 4.39 18.97
C GLN A 148 1.56 4.56 17.50
N ARG A 149 1.64 3.50 16.67
CA ARG A 149 1.16 3.53 15.28
C ARG A 149 -0.33 3.87 15.20
N TRP A 150 -1.16 3.20 15.99
CA TRP A 150 -2.60 3.49 16.03
C TRP A 150 -2.90 4.94 16.44
N ARG A 151 -2.14 5.48 17.40
CA ARG A 151 -2.31 6.87 17.85
C ARG A 151 -1.88 7.86 16.77
N ARG A 152 -0.79 7.55 16.04
CA ARG A 152 -0.27 8.32 14.91
C ARG A 152 -1.22 8.28 13.72
N GLU A 153 -1.69 7.11 13.31
CA GLU A 153 -2.71 6.93 12.27
C GLU A 153 -3.99 7.71 12.60
N ARG A 154 -4.41 7.75 13.87
CA ARG A 154 -5.55 8.59 14.29
C ARG A 154 -5.25 10.08 14.22
N ARG A 155 -4.02 10.50 14.48
CA ARG A 155 -3.58 11.90 14.45
C ARG A 155 -3.45 12.38 13.00
N GLU A 156 -2.79 11.60 12.16
CA GLU A 156 -2.69 11.79 10.71
C GLU A 156 -4.08 11.73 10.07
N ALA A 157 -4.98 10.83 10.51
CA ALA A 157 -6.37 10.82 10.06
C ALA A 157 -7.16 12.05 10.54
N ARG A 158 -6.81 12.69 11.67
CA ARG A 158 -7.41 13.96 12.11
C ARG A 158 -6.86 15.15 11.34
N GLU A 159 -5.57 15.13 11.00
CA GLU A 159 -4.89 16.17 10.23
C GLU A 159 -5.30 16.11 8.74
N ALA A 160 -5.36 14.92 8.14
CA ALA A 160 -5.85 14.67 6.79
C ALA A 160 -7.36 14.96 6.62
N ARG A 161 -8.11 15.00 7.73
CA ARG A 161 -9.52 15.40 7.71
C ARG A 161 -9.68 16.90 7.38
N GLY A 162 -8.64 17.72 7.46
CA GLY A 162 -8.72 19.16 7.20
C GLY A 162 -9.48 19.92 8.29
N SER A 163 -9.45 21.26 8.22
CA SER A 163 -10.14 22.12 9.19
C SER A 163 -11.64 21.80 9.28
N LEU A 164 -12.19 21.75 10.50
CA LEU A 164 -13.64 21.57 10.73
C LEU A 164 -14.46 22.60 9.95
N TRP A 165 -13.90 23.79 9.74
CA TRP A 165 -14.50 24.89 8.99
C TRP A 165 -14.67 24.57 7.49
N THR A 166 -13.68 23.95 6.85
CA THR A 166 -13.78 23.65 5.41
C THR A 166 -14.79 22.54 5.15
N ARG A 167 -14.95 21.60 6.10
CA ARG A 167 -16.02 20.58 6.06
C ARG A 167 -17.39 21.20 6.23
N PHE A 168 -17.55 22.08 7.21
CA PHE A 168 -18.81 22.77 7.46
C PHE A 168 -19.19 23.62 6.24
N LYS A 169 -18.27 24.43 5.70
CA LYS A 169 -18.49 25.22 4.50
C LYS A 169 -18.89 24.37 3.29
N ARG A 170 -18.17 23.26 3.03
CA ARG A 170 -18.49 22.37 1.90
C ARG A 170 -19.84 21.66 2.09
N ARG A 171 -20.22 21.36 3.33
CA ARG A 171 -21.51 20.74 3.65
C ARG A 171 -22.65 21.75 3.43
N VAL A 172 -22.57 22.92 4.03
CA VAL A 172 -23.57 24.00 3.89
C VAL A 172 -23.72 24.43 2.43
N TRP A 173 -22.63 24.51 1.67
CA TRP A 173 -22.70 24.88 0.25
C TRP A 173 -23.42 23.83 -0.61
N GLY A 174 -23.21 22.54 -0.31
CA GLY A 174 -23.93 21.46 -1.00
C GLY A 174 -25.43 21.47 -0.66
N ASP A 175 -25.76 21.71 0.61
CA ASP A 175 -27.16 21.76 1.06
C ASP A 175 -27.89 22.98 0.45
N LEU A 176 -27.22 24.14 0.37
CA LEU A 176 -27.75 25.34 -0.28
C LEU A 176 -28.05 25.09 -1.76
N GLN A 177 -27.14 24.42 -2.49
CA GLN A 177 -27.34 24.09 -3.89
C GLN A 177 -28.56 23.19 -4.10
N ASP A 178 -28.74 22.18 -3.27
CA ASP A 178 -29.89 21.28 -3.38
C ASP A 178 -31.21 21.98 -3.02
N ILE A 179 -31.20 22.91 -2.06
CA ILE A 179 -32.37 23.74 -1.74
C ILE A 179 -32.71 24.66 -2.91
N CYS A 180 -31.73 25.34 -3.50
CA CYS A 180 -31.95 26.20 -4.68
C CYS A 180 -32.49 25.39 -5.87
N LEU A 181 -31.97 24.19 -6.11
CA LEU A 181 -32.49 23.30 -7.15
C LEU A 181 -33.91 22.83 -6.85
N GLY A 182 -34.21 22.47 -5.60
CA GLY A 182 -35.55 22.06 -5.19
C GLY A 182 -36.58 23.19 -5.30
N VAL A 183 -36.21 24.41 -4.90
CA VAL A 183 -37.07 25.60 -5.06
C VAL A 183 -37.28 25.93 -6.54
N GLY A 184 -36.20 25.93 -7.34
CA GLY A 184 -36.29 26.19 -8.78
C GLY A 184 -37.19 25.18 -9.50
N PHE A 185 -37.07 23.89 -9.16
CA PHE A 185 -37.94 22.86 -9.72
C PHE A 185 -39.38 23.00 -9.23
N GLY A 186 -39.60 23.32 -7.96
CA GLY A 186 -40.94 23.60 -7.42
C GLY A 186 -41.61 24.79 -8.12
N CYS A 187 -40.89 25.88 -8.34
CA CYS A 187 -41.39 27.04 -9.10
C CYS A 187 -41.73 26.68 -10.55
N LEU A 188 -40.91 25.85 -11.21
CA LEU A 188 -41.19 25.37 -12.56
C LEU A 188 -42.46 24.52 -12.60
N VAL A 189 -42.63 23.58 -11.67
CA VAL A 189 -43.84 22.75 -11.56
C VAL A 189 -45.06 23.64 -11.34
N TYR A 190 -44.96 24.64 -10.45
CA TYR A 190 -46.04 25.60 -10.24
C TYR A 190 -46.41 26.35 -11.52
N TYR A 191 -45.41 26.85 -12.25
CA TYR A 191 -45.62 27.66 -13.44
C TYR A 191 -46.23 26.86 -14.60
N VAL A 192 -45.94 25.57 -14.70
CA VAL A 192 -46.47 24.70 -15.75
C VAL A 192 -47.90 24.22 -15.45
N TYR A 193 -48.16 23.81 -14.21
CA TYR A 193 -49.42 23.16 -13.85
C TYR A 193 -50.43 24.10 -13.18
N TYR A 194 -49.99 25.23 -12.61
CA TYR A 194 -50.79 26.16 -11.81
C TYR A 194 -51.62 25.48 -10.70
N ASP A 195 -51.13 24.34 -10.19
CA ASP A 195 -51.82 23.50 -9.21
C ASP A 195 -50.93 23.28 -7.98
N TYR A 196 -51.45 23.70 -6.82
CA TYR A 196 -50.79 23.58 -5.52
C TYR A 196 -50.70 22.14 -5.00
N VAL A 197 -51.63 21.27 -5.38
CA VAL A 197 -51.64 19.84 -5.03
C VAL A 197 -50.49 19.12 -5.75
N VAL A 198 -50.34 19.37 -7.05
CA VAL A 198 -49.24 18.82 -7.86
C VAL A 198 -47.89 19.35 -7.38
N LEU A 199 -47.82 20.62 -6.99
CA LEU A 199 -46.63 21.20 -6.36
C LEU A 199 -46.29 20.53 -5.02
N GLY A 200 -47.28 20.33 -4.15
CA GLY A 200 -47.06 19.70 -2.86
C GLY A 200 -46.56 18.26 -2.98
N LEU A 201 -47.14 17.48 -3.89
CA LEU A 201 -46.75 16.10 -4.16
C LEU A 201 -45.33 16.04 -4.75
N SER A 202 -45.03 16.88 -5.74
CA SER A 202 -43.71 16.92 -6.37
C SER A 202 -42.59 17.31 -5.40
N LEU A 203 -42.82 18.27 -4.50
CA LEU A 203 -41.86 18.63 -3.44
C LEU A 203 -41.61 17.47 -2.46
N GLY A 204 -42.66 16.72 -2.10
CA GLY A 204 -42.52 15.52 -1.26
C GLY A 204 -41.67 14.43 -1.93
N VAL A 205 -41.94 14.15 -3.21
CA VAL A 205 -41.16 13.17 -3.99
C VAL A 205 -39.71 13.63 -4.17
N LEU A 206 -39.47 14.91 -4.46
CA LEU A 206 -38.13 15.48 -4.57
C LEU A 206 -37.35 15.39 -3.26
N GLY A 207 -38.02 15.62 -2.11
CA GLY A 207 -37.42 15.44 -0.79
C GLY A 207 -36.93 14.01 -0.56
N MET A 208 -37.73 13.00 -0.93
CA MET A 208 -37.35 11.59 -0.82
C MET A 208 -36.21 11.23 -1.79
N VAL A 209 -36.29 11.65 -3.05
CA VAL A 209 -35.26 11.39 -4.06
C VAL A 209 -33.94 12.05 -3.69
N ALA A 210 -33.96 13.29 -3.21
CA ALA A 210 -32.77 13.99 -2.75
C ALA A 210 -32.14 13.29 -1.54
N GLY A 211 -32.94 12.82 -0.59
CA GLY A 211 -32.47 12.02 0.55
C GLY A 211 -31.84 10.69 0.12
N LEU A 212 -32.46 10.01 -0.86
CA LEU A 212 -31.94 8.76 -1.42
C LEU A 212 -30.63 8.95 -2.18
N LEU A 213 -30.52 10.03 -2.97
CA LEU A 213 -29.29 10.39 -3.70
C LEU A 213 -28.15 10.76 -2.74
N ASP A 214 -28.47 11.46 -1.64
CA ASP A 214 -27.48 11.79 -0.60
C ASP A 214 -26.93 10.51 0.07
N PHE A 215 -27.76 9.48 0.24
CA PHE A 215 -27.37 8.18 0.77
C PHE A 215 -26.56 7.34 -0.24
N LEU A 216 -27.08 7.13 -1.44
CA LEU A 216 -26.51 6.21 -2.44
C LEU A 216 -25.27 6.78 -3.14
N VAL A 217 -25.36 8.03 -3.63
CA VAL A 217 -24.34 8.61 -4.50
C VAL A 217 -23.29 9.34 -3.69
N ARG A 218 -23.72 10.13 -2.71
CA ARG A 218 -22.81 11.01 -1.96
C ARG A 218 -22.21 10.34 -0.72
N LYS A 219 -22.68 9.14 -0.34
CA LYS A 219 -22.25 8.38 0.87
C LYS A 219 -22.24 9.26 2.12
N ARG A 220 -23.18 10.22 2.22
CA ARG A 220 -23.33 11.14 3.36
C ARG A 220 -24.47 10.65 4.25
N SER A 221 -24.43 11.01 5.53
CA SER A 221 -25.59 10.85 6.40
C SER A 221 -26.74 11.65 5.81
N VAL A 222 -27.88 11.01 5.59
CA VAL A 222 -29.11 11.71 5.18
C VAL A 222 -29.38 12.81 6.20
N LEU A 223 -29.32 14.07 5.76
CA LEU A 223 -29.68 15.19 6.59
C LEU A 223 -31.20 15.15 6.74
N MET A 224 -31.66 14.53 7.83
CA MET A 224 -33.08 14.43 8.16
C MET A 224 -33.75 15.81 8.11
N THR A 225 -33.04 16.87 8.47
CA THR A 225 -33.52 18.25 8.38
C THR A 225 -33.91 18.69 6.96
N LYS A 226 -33.16 18.29 5.92
CA LYS A 226 -33.46 18.61 4.52
C LYS A 226 -34.66 17.83 4.01
N VAL A 227 -34.72 16.53 4.29
CA VAL A 227 -35.86 15.70 3.88
C VAL A 227 -37.14 16.17 4.58
N LEU A 228 -37.06 16.46 5.88
CA LEU A 228 -38.18 16.99 6.65
C LEU A 228 -38.62 18.37 6.18
N SER A 229 -37.71 19.26 5.77
CA SER A 229 -38.11 20.56 5.25
C SER A 229 -38.86 20.44 3.93
N PHE A 230 -38.39 19.61 2.99
CA PHE A 230 -39.13 19.34 1.74
C PHE A 230 -40.48 18.67 2.00
N LEU A 231 -40.54 17.75 2.95
CA LEU A 231 -41.78 17.08 3.32
C LEU A 231 -42.77 18.06 3.99
N SER A 232 -42.29 18.93 4.88
CA SER A 232 -43.14 19.92 5.55
C SER A 232 -43.67 20.97 4.57
N PHE A 233 -42.82 21.47 3.67
CA PHE A 233 -43.25 22.40 2.63
C PHE A 233 -44.20 21.73 1.64
N GLY A 234 -43.89 20.51 1.18
CA GLY A 234 -44.77 19.73 0.31
C GLY A 234 -46.14 19.49 0.95
N SER A 235 -46.17 19.09 2.23
CA SER A 235 -47.41 18.89 2.99
C SER A 235 -48.19 20.20 3.15
N TYR A 236 -47.53 21.32 3.42
CA TYR A 236 -48.18 22.63 3.52
C TYR A 236 -48.85 23.05 2.21
N PHE A 237 -48.16 22.92 1.08
CA PHE A 237 -48.72 23.27 -0.22
C PHE A 237 -49.80 22.30 -0.69
N PHE A 238 -49.63 21.00 -0.42
CA PHE A 238 -50.64 19.99 -0.71
C PHE A 238 -51.93 20.27 0.07
N TYR A 239 -51.81 20.55 1.37
CA TYR A 239 -52.96 20.87 2.22
C TYR A 239 -53.66 22.15 1.76
N ASN A 240 -52.92 23.23 1.52
CA ASN A 240 -53.53 24.48 1.05
C ASN A 240 -54.16 24.32 -0.33
N GLY A 241 -53.51 23.57 -1.22
CA GLY A 241 -54.03 23.27 -2.55
C GLY A 241 -55.29 22.41 -2.54
N TYR A 242 -55.43 21.49 -1.57
CA TYR A 242 -56.61 20.65 -1.46
C TYR A 242 -57.79 21.36 -0.78
N VAL A 243 -57.51 22.30 0.13
CA VAL A 243 -58.54 22.95 0.97
C VAL A 243 -59.03 24.27 0.39
N TYR A 244 -58.14 25.08 -0.18
CA TYR A 244 -58.44 26.46 -0.58
C TYR A 244 -58.49 26.70 -2.09
N PHE A 245 -58.04 25.74 -2.90
CA PHE A 245 -58.00 25.82 -4.35
C PHE A 245 -58.64 24.57 -4.97
#